data_AF-A0AAD5ZWK5-F1
#
_entry.id   AF-A0AAD5ZWK5-F1
#
_cell.length_a   1.000
_cell.length_b   1.000
_cell.length_c   1.000
_cell.angle_alpha   90.00
_cell.angle_beta   90.00
_cell.angle_gamma   90.00
#
_symmetry.space_group_name_H-M   'P 1'
#
loop_
_entity.id
_entity.type
_entity.pdbx_description
1 polymer ?
#
loop_
_entity_poly.entity_id
_entity_poly.type
_entity_poly.pdbx_seq_one_letter_code
_entity_poly.pdbx_strand_id
1 'polypeptide(L)'
;MKYMIFLDLSINNLTDDIQNTFSTNLTSFPPFLDLSNNNFYGSLNNPTNLLTSTTELLLNDNHISGELPISICNTSMDSKILDISNNELRGILPHCIVNIDYFVLKLSGNHLEGSLPSEIGSMKTLRPIIWRGNEPGIDIFQYAENFGLELDSKGTSDFYGYKLLLECLVDLSSNELVGSIPKEIGQMRQIPRELTKLTSLEAFSVAYNNLSGPTLDAKEQFATFDNRSYEGNPNLCGPPLSKSCFSYPDTKLPSPDETVYDRGDGSIDFLILFGSFALFFVVSFWGFMAVLFFKKNWRYALFNLVDGHGNLIYLWVFLFVRKIRIPRRHD
;
A
#
# COMPACT_ATOMS: atom_id res chain seq x y z
N MET A 1 -28.39 -12.43 -5.86
CA MET A 1 -27.04 -11.99 -6.27
C MET A 1 -26.83 -11.86 -7.79
N LYS A 2 -27.69 -12.41 -8.67
CA LYS A 2 -27.46 -12.46 -10.14
C LYS A 2 -27.22 -11.11 -10.87
N TYR A 3 -27.50 -9.97 -10.24
CA TYR A 3 -27.31 -8.63 -10.81
C TYR A 3 -26.44 -7.71 -9.94
N MET A 4 -25.85 -8.25 -8.87
CA MET A 4 -25.04 -7.46 -7.95
C MET A 4 -23.61 -7.41 -8.51
N ILE A 5 -23.15 -6.21 -8.83
CA ILE A 5 -21.81 -5.97 -9.40
C ILE A 5 -20.80 -5.73 -8.27
N PHE A 6 -21.27 -5.18 -7.16
CA PHE A 6 -20.47 -4.75 -6.03
C PHE A 6 -21.16 -5.13 -4.73
N LEU A 7 -20.40 -5.69 -3.78
CA LEU A 7 -20.82 -5.88 -2.39
C LEU A 7 -19.67 -5.50 -1.46
N ASP A 8 -19.94 -4.53 -0.59
CA ASP A 8 -19.04 -4.11 0.49
C ASP A 8 -19.74 -4.34 1.82
N LEU A 9 -19.16 -5.22 2.63
CA LEU A 9 -19.55 -5.50 4.02
C LEU A 9 -18.37 -5.26 4.97
N SER A 10 -17.38 -4.47 4.56
CA SER A 10 -16.19 -4.19 5.33
C SER A 10 -16.49 -3.44 6.63
N ILE A 11 -15.57 -3.54 7.60
CA ILE A 11 -15.62 -2.78 8.87
C ILE A 11 -16.93 -3.06 9.62
N ASN A 12 -17.21 -4.34 9.82
CA ASN A 12 -18.35 -4.79 10.59
C ASN A 12 -17.89 -5.80 11.66
N ASN A 13 -18.85 -6.32 12.42
CA ASN A 13 -18.60 -7.36 13.41
C ASN A 13 -19.18 -8.71 12.92
N LEU A 14 -19.20 -8.94 11.61
CA LEU A 14 -19.72 -10.17 11.03
C LEU A 14 -18.83 -11.34 11.46
N THR A 15 -19.46 -12.46 11.75
CA THR A 15 -18.77 -13.68 12.17
C THR A 15 -19.49 -14.88 11.57
N ASP A 16 -18.71 -15.72 10.90
CA ASP A 16 -19.10 -17.03 10.42
C ASP A 16 -17.83 -17.75 9.97
N ASP A 17 -17.94 -19.05 9.73
CA ASP A 17 -16.95 -19.76 8.94
C ASP A 17 -16.96 -19.20 7.50
N ILE A 18 -15.79 -18.79 7.02
CA ILE A 18 -15.60 -18.27 5.68
C ILE A 18 -16.00 -19.29 4.62
N GLN A 19 -15.84 -20.59 4.89
CA GLN A 19 -16.29 -21.65 4.02
C GLN A 19 -17.81 -21.62 3.89
N ASN A 20 -18.55 -21.47 4.99
CA ASN A 20 -20.02 -21.44 4.97
C ASN A 20 -20.56 -20.22 4.22
N THR A 21 -19.86 -19.09 4.33
CA THR A 21 -20.19 -17.86 3.59
C THR A 21 -20.22 -18.12 2.08
N PHE A 22 -19.35 -19.02 1.59
CA PHE A 22 -19.19 -19.32 0.17
C PHE A 22 -19.74 -20.68 -0.28
N SER A 23 -20.05 -21.60 0.63
CA SER A 23 -20.54 -22.95 0.33
C SER A 23 -22.05 -23.00 0.07
N THR A 24 -22.73 -21.86 0.02
CA THR A 24 -24.17 -21.79 -0.25
C THR A 24 -24.48 -22.13 -1.72
N ASN A 25 -25.75 -22.42 -2.04
CA ASN A 25 -26.27 -22.68 -3.40
C ASN A 25 -26.08 -21.51 -4.40
N LEU A 26 -25.22 -20.54 -4.09
CA LEU A 26 -24.86 -19.43 -4.95
C LEU A 26 -23.94 -19.93 -6.06
N THR A 27 -24.41 -19.78 -7.29
CA THR A 27 -23.67 -20.13 -8.50
C THR A 27 -22.79 -18.99 -9.02
N SER A 28 -22.86 -17.80 -8.41
CA SER A 28 -22.11 -16.60 -8.83
C SER A 28 -21.99 -15.58 -7.70
N PHE A 29 -20.81 -15.00 -7.52
CA PHE A 29 -20.54 -13.86 -6.62
C PHE A 29 -20.35 -12.57 -7.45
N PRO A 30 -20.49 -11.38 -6.82
CA PRO A 30 -20.20 -10.11 -7.50
C PRO A 30 -18.72 -10.04 -7.92
N PRO A 31 -18.39 -9.38 -9.04
CA PRO A 31 -17.01 -9.09 -9.43
C PRO A 31 -16.19 -8.38 -8.35
N PHE A 32 -16.80 -7.46 -7.61
CA PHE A 32 -16.22 -6.82 -6.43
C PHE A 32 -16.86 -7.37 -5.16
N LEU A 33 -16.03 -7.93 -4.27
CA LEU A 33 -16.43 -8.39 -2.96
C LEU A 33 -15.44 -7.94 -1.88
N ASP A 34 -15.91 -7.08 -0.97
CA ASP A 34 -15.16 -6.66 0.21
C ASP A 34 -15.82 -7.18 1.48
N LEU A 35 -15.11 -8.04 2.20
CA LEU A 35 -15.46 -8.59 3.50
C LEU A 35 -14.37 -8.27 4.55
N SER A 36 -13.48 -7.33 4.26
CA SER A 36 -12.36 -6.99 5.13
C SER A 36 -12.80 -6.44 6.48
N ASN A 37 -11.92 -6.45 7.48
CA ASN A 37 -12.17 -5.85 8.79
C ASN A 37 -13.45 -6.41 9.45
N ASN A 38 -13.50 -7.73 9.59
CA ASN A 38 -14.60 -8.48 10.21
C ASN A 38 -14.01 -9.59 11.12
N ASN A 39 -14.86 -10.49 11.62
CA ASN A 39 -14.46 -11.64 12.43
C ASN A 39 -14.76 -12.97 11.71
N PHE A 40 -14.55 -13.03 10.39
CA PHE A 40 -14.66 -14.30 9.64
C PHE A 40 -13.50 -15.22 10.03
N TYR A 41 -13.80 -16.51 10.24
CA TYR A 41 -12.81 -17.51 10.64
C TYR A 41 -12.95 -18.78 9.82
N GLY A 42 -12.17 -19.83 10.12
CA GLY A 42 -12.20 -21.08 9.35
C GLY A 42 -11.31 -21.01 8.11
N SER A 43 -11.44 -21.98 7.19
CA SER A 43 -10.50 -22.14 6.06
C SER A 43 -11.18 -22.10 4.69
N LEU A 44 -10.45 -21.61 3.69
CA LEU A 44 -10.89 -21.54 2.30
C LEU A 44 -10.79 -22.91 1.61
N ASN A 45 -11.69 -23.84 1.93
CA ASN A 45 -11.69 -25.20 1.39
C ASN A 45 -12.36 -25.23 0.00
N ASN A 46 -11.55 -25.07 -1.04
CA ASN A 46 -11.97 -25.14 -2.45
C ASN A 46 -13.12 -24.17 -2.84
N PRO A 47 -12.98 -22.85 -2.61
CA PRO A 47 -14.03 -21.86 -2.91
C PRO A 47 -14.07 -21.52 -4.42
N THR A 48 -14.25 -22.51 -5.27
CA THR A 48 -14.20 -22.37 -6.74
C THR A 48 -15.19 -21.36 -7.28
N ASN A 49 -16.44 -21.37 -6.80
CA ASN A 49 -17.47 -20.46 -7.29
C ASN A 49 -17.14 -19.00 -6.97
N LEU A 50 -16.58 -18.74 -5.79
CA LEU A 50 -16.11 -17.42 -5.39
C LEU A 50 -14.98 -16.96 -6.31
N LEU A 51 -13.91 -17.76 -6.37
CA LEU A 51 -12.67 -17.39 -7.03
C LEU A 51 -12.76 -17.26 -8.55
N THR A 52 -13.74 -17.93 -9.17
CA THR A 52 -14.03 -17.83 -10.61
C THR A 52 -14.91 -16.62 -10.96
N SER A 53 -15.67 -16.07 -10.01
CA SER A 53 -16.60 -14.98 -10.28
C SER A 53 -16.13 -13.60 -9.80
N THR A 54 -15.23 -13.54 -8.82
CA THR A 54 -14.67 -12.28 -8.29
C THR A 54 -13.42 -11.84 -9.06
N THR A 55 -13.38 -10.59 -9.51
CA THR A 55 -12.17 -9.91 -10.00
C THR A 55 -11.39 -9.28 -8.84
N GLU A 56 -12.11 -8.75 -7.87
CA GLU A 56 -11.57 -8.07 -6.70
C GLU A 56 -12.14 -8.71 -5.44
N LEU A 57 -11.25 -9.29 -4.63
CA LEU A 57 -11.60 -10.00 -3.41
C LEU A 57 -10.75 -9.47 -2.26
N LEU A 58 -11.40 -8.77 -1.32
CA LEU A 58 -10.80 -8.23 -0.12
C LEU A 58 -11.31 -9.01 1.10
N LEU A 59 -10.39 -9.67 1.78
CA LEU A 59 -10.61 -10.53 2.95
C LEU A 59 -9.66 -10.15 4.10
N ASN A 60 -8.92 -9.06 3.98
CA ASN A 60 -7.92 -8.64 4.96
C ASN A 60 -8.52 -8.32 6.33
N ASP A 61 -7.70 -8.40 7.38
CA ASP A 61 -8.09 -8.11 8.76
C ASP A 61 -9.28 -8.98 9.22
N ASN A 62 -9.08 -10.30 9.16
CA ASN A 62 -10.02 -11.33 9.62
C ASN A 62 -9.22 -12.44 10.36
N HIS A 63 -9.89 -13.54 10.72
CA HIS A 63 -9.31 -14.72 11.39
C HIS A 63 -9.29 -15.96 10.47
N ILE A 64 -9.14 -15.76 9.15
CA ILE A 64 -9.14 -16.86 8.17
C ILE A 64 -7.84 -17.65 8.35
N SER A 65 -7.97 -18.97 8.49
CA SER A 65 -6.88 -19.89 8.80
C SER A 65 -6.77 -21.02 7.77
N GLY A 66 -5.79 -21.91 7.97
CA GLY A 66 -5.54 -23.03 7.05
C GLY A 66 -4.70 -22.63 5.84
N GLU A 67 -4.65 -23.48 4.83
CA GLU A 67 -3.79 -23.28 3.65
C GLU A 67 -4.50 -22.48 2.54
N LEU A 68 -3.72 -21.76 1.73
CA LEU A 68 -4.20 -21.19 0.48
C LEU A 68 -4.56 -22.32 -0.50
N PRO A 69 -5.83 -22.48 -0.90
CA PRO A 69 -6.23 -23.60 -1.75
C PRO A 69 -5.68 -23.44 -3.17
N ILE A 70 -5.33 -24.56 -3.82
CA ILE A 70 -4.89 -24.58 -5.23
C ILE A 70 -5.93 -23.96 -6.18
N SER A 71 -7.21 -24.00 -5.79
CA SER A 71 -8.31 -23.38 -6.54
C SER A 71 -8.20 -21.87 -6.67
N ILE A 72 -7.36 -21.19 -5.86
CA ILE A 72 -7.07 -19.76 -5.99
C ILE A 72 -6.52 -19.40 -7.37
N CYS A 73 -5.88 -20.38 -8.01
CA CYS A 73 -5.36 -20.33 -9.38
C CYS A 73 -6.41 -20.56 -10.46
N ASN A 74 -7.58 -21.08 -10.10
CA ASN A 74 -8.65 -21.33 -11.04
C ASN A 74 -9.51 -20.07 -11.18
N THR A 75 -8.96 -19.07 -11.88
CA THR A 75 -9.66 -17.83 -12.24
C THR A 75 -10.03 -17.86 -13.71
N SER A 76 -11.26 -17.43 -14.04
CA SER A 76 -11.72 -17.22 -15.41
C SER A 76 -11.57 -15.77 -15.88
N MET A 77 -11.04 -14.88 -15.03
CA MET A 77 -10.95 -13.45 -15.31
C MET A 77 -9.49 -13.01 -15.49
N ASP A 78 -9.31 -12.09 -16.44
CA ASP A 78 -8.05 -11.42 -16.69
C ASP A 78 -7.80 -10.38 -15.60
N SER A 79 -6.66 -10.47 -14.91
CA SER A 79 -6.17 -9.51 -13.92
C SER A 79 -6.97 -9.45 -12.61
N LYS A 80 -6.35 -9.87 -11.51
CA LYS A 80 -7.01 -10.02 -10.20
C LYS A 80 -6.47 -9.05 -9.14
N ILE A 81 -7.35 -8.59 -8.27
CA ILE A 81 -6.99 -7.99 -6.99
C ILE A 81 -7.38 -8.97 -5.90
N LEU A 82 -6.39 -9.34 -5.11
CA LEU A 82 -6.56 -10.25 -3.99
C LEU A 82 -5.83 -9.68 -2.77
N ASP A 83 -6.61 -9.34 -1.75
CA ASP A 83 -6.08 -8.96 -0.44
C ASP A 83 -6.59 -9.95 0.61
N ILE A 84 -5.71 -10.79 1.12
CA ILE A 84 -5.98 -11.67 2.27
C ILE A 84 -4.90 -11.42 3.34
N SER A 85 -4.40 -10.19 3.43
CA SER A 85 -3.43 -9.80 4.46
C SER A 85 -4.04 -9.84 5.87
N ASN A 86 -3.20 -9.87 6.90
CA ASN A 86 -3.60 -9.87 8.31
C ASN A 86 -4.66 -10.93 8.64
N ASN A 87 -4.29 -12.19 8.41
CA ASN A 87 -5.10 -13.37 8.69
C ASN A 87 -4.20 -14.45 9.34
N GLU A 88 -4.72 -15.66 9.51
CA GLU A 88 -4.03 -16.78 10.15
C GLU A 88 -3.64 -17.90 9.15
N LEU A 89 -3.45 -17.55 7.86
CA LEU A 89 -3.13 -18.51 6.81
C LEU A 89 -1.76 -19.15 7.04
N ARG A 90 -1.65 -20.45 6.75
CA ARG A 90 -0.45 -21.28 6.94
C ARG A 90 -0.07 -22.03 5.67
N GLY A 91 1.06 -22.74 5.73
CA GLY A 91 1.53 -23.62 4.66
C GLY A 91 2.22 -22.84 3.54
N ILE A 92 2.47 -23.52 2.42
CA ILE A 92 3.26 -22.99 1.32
C ILE A 92 2.41 -22.18 0.33
N LEU A 93 3.01 -21.16 -0.31
CA LEU A 93 2.38 -20.51 -1.46
C LEU A 93 2.15 -21.55 -2.58
N PRO A 94 0.93 -21.66 -3.14
CA PRO A 94 0.68 -22.54 -4.27
C PRO A 94 1.54 -22.13 -5.48
N HIS A 95 2.27 -23.08 -6.06
CA HIS A 95 3.18 -22.81 -7.20
C HIS A 95 2.50 -22.11 -8.39
N CYS A 96 1.20 -22.34 -8.59
CA CYS A 96 0.42 -21.73 -9.67
C CYS A 96 0.06 -20.26 -9.43
N ILE A 97 0.31 -19.71 -8.23
CA ILE A 97 -0.02 -18.32 -7.91
C ILE A 97 0.71 -17.34 -8.84
N VAL A 98 1.89 -17.71 -9.33
CA VAL A 98 2.70 -16.94 -10.29
C VAL A 98 2.10 -16.88 -11.70
N ASN A 99 1.19 -17.79 -12.03
CA ASN A 99 0.60 -17.90 -13.38
C ASN A 99 -0.64 -17.00 -13.54
N ILE A 100 -1.12 -16.39 -12.47
CA ILE A 100 -2.24 -15.45 -12.51
C ILE A 100 -1.70 -14.06 -12.76
N ASP A 101 -2.36 -13.32 -13.66
CA ASP A 101 -2.11 -11.90 -13.83
C ASP A 101 -2.75 -11.17 -12.63
N TYR A 102 -1.96 -10.55 -11.76
CA TYR A 102 -2.45 -9.75 -10.62
C TYR A 102 -2.18 -8.26 -10.83
N PHE A 103 -3.11 -7.41 -10.40
CA PHE A 103 -2.83 -6.01 -10.14
C PHE A 103 -2.38 -5.80 -8.70
N VAL A 104 -3.00 -6.51 -7.77
CA VAL A 104 -2.64 -6.47 -6.35
C VAL A 104 -2.74 -7.88 -5.79
N LEU A 105 -1.66 -8.33 -5.16
CA LEU A 105 -1.60 -9.55 -4.38
C LEU A 105 -1.01 -9.20 -3.01
N LYS A 106 -1.86 -9.11 -2.00
CA LYS A 106 -1.46 -8.88 -0.61
C LYS A 106 -1.74 -10.12 0.22
N LEU A 107 -0.68 -10.70 0.76
CA LEU A 107 -0.70 -11.86 1.66
C LEU A 107 0.09 -11.57 2.94
N SER A 108 0.42 -10.30 3.20
CA SER A 108 1.22 -9.91 4.35
C SER A 108 0.52 -10.18 5.68
N GLY A 109 1.29 -10.35 6.75
CA GLY A 109 0.72 -10.58 8.09
C GLY A 109 -0.02 -11.91 8.20
N ASN A 110 0.58 -12.98 7.70
CA ASN A 110 0.10 -14.36 7.81
C ASN A 110 1.22 -15.27 8.34
N HIS A 111 1.00 -16.57 8.35
CA HIS A 111 1.97 -17.61 8.75
C HIS A 111 2.41 -18.48 7.55
N LEU A 112 2.53 -17.88 6.36
CA LEU A 112 2.95 -18.61 5.16
C LEU A 112 4.42 -19.00 5.24
N GLU A 113 4.73 -20.23 4.88
CA GLU A 113 6.07 -20.82 4.99
C GLU A 113 6.58 -21.34 3.63
N GLY A 114 7.79 -21.92 3.65
CA GLY A 114 8.45 -22.43 2.45
C GLY A 114 9.15 -21.35 1.64
N SER A 115 9.68 -21.75 0.48
CA SER A 115 10.44 -20.87 -0.39
C SER A 115 9.57 -20.16 -1.42
N LEU A 116 9.95 -18.93 -1.77
CA LEU A 116 9.38 -18.22 -2.91
C LEU A 116 9.59 -19.03 -4.21
N PRO A 117 8.55 -19.23 -5.03
CA PRO A 117 8.70 -19.90 -6.33
C PRO A 117 9.56 -19.03 -7.27
N SER A 118 10.47 -19.66 -8.01
CA SER A 118 11.37 -18.97 -8.96
C SER A 118 10.61 -18.17 -10.02
N GLU A 119 9.43 -18.63 -10.38
CA GLU A 119 8.56 -18.08 -11.40
C GLU A 119 7.86 -16.79 -10.96
N ILE A 120 7.99 -16.36 -9.70
CA ILE A 120 7.40 -15.11 -9.21
C ILE A 120 7.91 -13.89 -9.99
N GLY A 121 9.15 -13.95 -10.48
CA GLY A 121 9.73 -12.92 -11.35
C GLY A 121 9.12 -12.86 -12.77
N SER A 122 8.33 -13.85 -13.15
CA SER A 122 7.67 -13.94 -14.44
C SER A 122 6.19 -13.56 -14.42
N MET A 123 5.66 -13.16 -13.24
CA MET A 123 4.33 -12.57 -13.13
C MET A 123 4.19 -11.42 -14.12
N LYS A 124 3.12 -11.42 -14.93
CA LYS A 124 2.95 -10.40 -15.97
C LYS A 124 2.62 -9.07 -15.30
N THR A 125 3.67 -8.30 -15.02
CA THR A 125 3.52 -6.94 -14.55
C THR A 125 3.15 -6.03 -15.71
N LEU A 126 2.21 -5.12 -15.44
CA LEU A 126 1.83 -3.98 -16.28
C LEU A 126 0.90 -4.33 -17.45
N ARG A 127 -0.40 -4.41 -17.16
CA ARG A 127 -1.41 -3.88 -18.09
C ARG A 127 -1.87 -2.53 -17.54
N PRO A 128 -1.77 -1.43 -18.30
CA PRO A 128 -2.43 -0.19 -17.93
C PRO A 128 -3.92 -0.46 -17.77
N ILE A 129 -4.49 -0.24 -16.58
CA ILE A 129 -5.94 -0.28 -16.43
C ILE A 129 -6.47 0.97 -17.12
N ILE A 130 -6.96 0.79 -18.36
CA ILE A 130 -7.82 1.78 -18.98
C ILE A 130 -9.19 1.60 -18.31
N TRP A 131 -9.39 2.33 -17.22
CA TRP A 131 -10.71 2.50 -16.63
C TRP A 131 -11.59 3.18 -17.69
N ARG A 132 -12.45 2.40 -18.37
CA ARG A 132 -13.50 2.98 -19.21
C ARG A 132 -14.58 3.46 -18.26
N GLY A 133 -14.41 4.68 -17.75
CA GLY A 133 -15.37 5.34 -16.87
C GLY A 133 -16.78 5.24 -17.45
N ASN A 134 -17.65 4.56 -16.71
CA ASN A 134 -19.12 4.65 -16.70
C ASN A 134 -19.78 3.60 -15.79
N GLU A 135 -19.06 2.85 -14.95
CA GLU A 135 -19.72 2.06 -13.91
C GLU A 135 -20.02 2.95 -12.68
N PRO A 136 -21.30 3.17 -12.32
CA PRO A 136 -21.67 3.97 -11.16
C PRO A 136 -21.35 3.20 -9.88
N GLY A 137 -20.56 3.80 -8.99
CA GLY A 137 -20.35 3.29 -7.62
C GLY A 137 -18.88 3.16 -7.19
N ILE A 138 -17.91 3.36 -8.08
CA ILE A 138 -16.50 3.24 -7.75
C ILE A 138 -15.92 4.63 -7.51
N ASP A 139 -15.69 4.97 -6.24
CA ASP A 139 -14.86 6.10 -5.88
C ASP A 139 -13.38 5.69 -6.01
N ILE A 140 -12.73 6.22 -7.03
CA ILE A 140 -11.34 5.93 -7.35
C ILE A 140 -10.36 6.43 -6.28
N PHE A 141 -10.77 7.41 -5.47
CA PHE A 141 -10.01 7.88 -4.32
C PHE A 141 -10.09 6.88 -3.18
N GLN A 142 -11.27 6.35 -2.88
CA GLN A 142 -11.44 5.28 -1.88
C GLN A 142 -10.69 4.01 -2.30
N TYR A 143 -10.69 3.69 -3.60
CA TYR A 143 -9.90 2.61 -4.17
C TYR A 143 -8.40 2.81 -3.96
N ALA A 144 -7.87 3.98 -4.35
CA ALA A 144 -6.45 4.28 -4.17
C ALA A 144 -6.04 4.33 -2.68
N GLU A 145 -6.87 4.89 -1.81
CA GLU A 145 -6.63 4.93 -0.36
C GLU A 145 -6.62 3.52 0.27
N ASN A 146 -7.55 2.62 -0.11
CA ASN A 146 -7.58 1.23 0.36
C ASN A 146 -6.31 0.45 -0.05
N PHE A 147 -5.70 0.82 -1.19
CA PHE A 147 -4.45 0.22 -1.64
C PHE A 147 -3.19 0.97 -1.17
N GLY A 148 -3.31 2.06 -0.40
CA GLY A 148 -2.19 2.87 0.07
C GLY A 148 -1.49 3.65 -1.05
N LEU A 149 -2.17 3.87 -2.17
CA LEU A 149 -1.64 4.60 -3.33
C LEU A 149 -1.85 6.10 -3.13
N GLU A 150 -0.76 6.85 -2.99
CA GLU A 150 -0.79 8.30 -2.89
C GLU A 150 -1.09 8.92 -4.27
N LEU A 151 -2.35 9.34 -4.48
CA LEU A 151 -2.74 10.06 -5.69
C LEU A 151 -2.19 11.49 -5.64
N ASP A 152 -1.06 11.70 -6.29
CA ASP A 152 -0.41 13.01 -6.40
C ASP A 152 -1.29 13.95 -7.26
N SER A 153 -2.09 14.80 -6.60
CA SER A 153 -3.10 15.66 -7.22
C SER A 153 -2.50 16.83 -8.01
N LYS A 154 -1.86 16.55 -9.15
CA LYS A 154 -1.41 17.60 -10.08
C LYS A 154 -2.49 17.99 -11.09
N GLY A 155 -3.44 18.79 -10.62
CA GLY A 155 -3.97 19.93 -11.38
C GLY A 155 -5.10 19.70 -12.41
N THR A 156 -6.17 20.46 -12.20
CA THR A 156 -7.26 20.88 -13.11
C THR A 156 -8.31 19.84 -13.52
N SER A 157 -9.57 20.25 -13.36
CA SER A 157 -10.81 19.47 -13.30
C SER A 157 -11.34 18.87 -14.61
N ASP A 158 -10.64 18.99 -15.74
CA ASP A 158 -11.28 18.85 -17.06
C ASP A 158 -10.71 17.72 -17.94
N PHE A 159 -9.97 16.77 -17.37
CA PHE A 159 -9.45 15.64 -18.14
C PHE A 159 -9.41 14.33 -17.33
N TYR A 160 -10.60 13.81 -17.00
CA TYR A 160 -10.78 12.41 -16.58
C TYR A 160 -10.56 11.45 -17.77
N GLY A 161 -9.36 11.49 -18.35
CA GLY A 161 -8.81 10.44 -19.19
C GLY A 161 -8.08 9.48 -18.27
N TYR A 162 -8.82 8.56 -17.66
CA TYR A 162 -8.37 7.68 -16.59
C TYR A 162 -7.19 6.81 -17.03
N LYS A 163 -5.98 7.31 -16.77
CA LYS A 163 -4.74 6.57 -16.85
C LYS A 163 -4.27 6.34 -15.42
N LEU A 164 -5.01 5.50 -14.69
CA LEU A 164 -4.43 4.88 -13.50
C LEU A 164 -3.45 3.82 -14.00
N LEU A 165 -2.17 4.16 -13.90
CA LEU A 165 -1.12 3.14 -13.91
C LEU A 165 -1.19 2.45 -12.55
N LEU A 166 -2.12 1.49 -12.41
CA LEU A 166 -2.07 0.56 -11.29
C LEU A 166 -0.90 -0.39 -11.57
N GLU A 167 0.20 -0.11 -10.90
CA GLU A 167 1.40 -0.93 -10.89
C GLU A 167 1.13 -2.19 -10.06
N CYS A 168 1.71 -3.33 -10.46
CA CYS A 168 1.44 -4.63 -9.85
C CYS A 168 2.04 -4.70 -8.44
N LEU A 169 1.23 -4.61 -7.38
CA LEU A 169 1.68 -4.68 -5.98
C LEU A 169 1.69 -6.14 -5.50
N VAL A 170 2.85 -6.65 -5.10
CA VAL A 170 2.99 -7.96 -4.46
C VAL A 170 3.56 -7.78 -3.05
N ASP A 171 2.74 -7.96 -2.02
CA ASP A 171 3.15 -7.86 -0.61
C ASP A 171 3.07 -9.23 0.08
N LEU A 172 4.24 -9.76 0.42
CA LEU A 172 4.44 -11.02 1.14
C LEU A 172 5.12 -10.77 2.50
N SER A 173 5.17 -9.52 2.96
CA SER A 173 5.84 -9.16 4.21
C SER A 173 5.19 -9.78 5.44
N SER A 174 5.91 -9.85 6.57
CA SER A 174 5.39 -10.36 7.84
C SER A 174 4.80 -11.76 7.71
N ASN A 175 5.62 -12.70 7.23
CA ASN A 175 5.30 -14.13 7.08
C ASN A 175 6.49 -14.96 7.60
N GLU A 176 6.44 -16.28 7.41
CA GLU A 176 7.46 -17.24 7.85
C GLU A 176 8.25 -17.82 6.66
N LEU A 177 8.35 -17.06 5.55
CA LEU A 177 9.01 -17.53 4.33
C LEU A 177 10.51 -17.74 4.54
N VAL A 178 11.06 -18.78 3.89
CA VAL A 178 12.45 -19.23 4.02
C VAL A 178 13.13 -19.35 2.66
N GLY A 179 14.43 -19.66 2.66
CA GLY A 179 15.22 -19.83 1.44
C GLY A 179 15.76 -18.51 0.90
N SER A 180 16.08 -18.47 -0.39
CA SER A 180 16.66 -17.30 -1.06
C SER A 180 15.61 -16.55 -1.87
N ILE A 181 15.80 -15.24 -2.03
CA ILE A 181 15.05 -14.44 -3.00
C ILE A 181 15.43 -14.89 -4.41
N PRO A 182 14.48 -15.37 -5.24
CA PRO A 182 14.77 -15.78 -6.61
C PRO A 182 15.31 -14.62 -7.46
N LYS A 183 16.33 -14.90 -8.27
CA LYS A 183 16.96 -13.89 -9.14
C LYS A 183 16.07 -13.40 -10.26
N GLU A 184 15.09 -14.22 -10.60
CA GLU A 184 14.09 -13.97 -11.61
C GLU A 184 13.24 -12.74 -11.24
N ILE A 185 13.10 -12.36 -9.96
CA ILE A 185 12.42 -11.11 -9.55
C ILE A 185 13.06 -9.88 -10.19
N GLY A 186 14.37 -9.90 -10.43
CA GLY A 186 15.07 -8.81 -11.12
C GLY A 186 14.70 -8.69 -12.60
N GLN A 187 14.19 -9.78 -13.18
CA GLN A 187 13.81 -9.91 -14.58
C GLN A 187 12.33 -9.57 -14.83
N MET A 188 11.57 -9.21 -13.78
CA MET A 188 10.22 -8.66 -13.94
C MET A 188 10.30 -7.50 -14.94
N ARG A 189 9.52 -7.58 -16.02
CA ARG A 189 9.70 -6.78 -17.24
C ARG A 189 9.99 -5.31 -16.94
N GLN A 190 11.03 -4.80 -17.61
CA GLN A 190 11.46 -3.39 -17.60
C GLN A 190 10.27 -2.45 -17.64
N ILE A 191 10.08 -1.71 -16.55
CA ILE A 191 9.34 -0.47 -16.56
C ILE A 191 9.96 0.43 -17.65
N PRO A 192 9.17 1.11 -18.48
CA PRO A 192 9.67 2.14 -19.39
C PRO A 192 10.65 3.07 -18.66
N ARG A 193 11.85 3.28 -19.21
CA ARG A 193 12.92 4.08 -18.57
C ARG A 193 12.50 5.52 -18.25
N GLU A 194 11.36 5.96 -18.78
CA GLU A 194 10.73 7.25 -18.52
C GLU A 194 9.98 7.31 -17.17
N LEU A 195 9.59 6.16 -16.59
CA LEU A 195 8.88 6.05 -15.30
C LEU A 195 9.83 5.81 -14.11
N THR A 196 11.12 5.52 -14.33
CA THR A 196 12.14 5.39 -13.28
C THR A 196 12.45 6.70 -12.55
N LYS A 197 11.88 7.82 -13.01
CA LYS A 197 11.88 9.12 -12.32
C LYS A 197 10.79 9.26 -11.26
N LEU A 198 9.82 8.35 -11.22
CA LEU A 198 8.89 8.24 -10.10
C LEU A 198 9.63 7.47 -9.01
N THR A 199 10.02 8.16 -7.95
CA THR A 199 10.77 7.60 -6.81
C THR A 199 10.00 6.56 -6.00
N SER A 200 8.76 6.27 -6.39
CA SER A 200 7.80 5.41 -5.68
C SER A 200 7.24 4.35 -6.63
N LEU A 201 8.13 3.69 -7.39
CA LEU A 201 7.77 2.46 -8.09
C LEU A 201 7.81 1.31 -7.08
N GLU A 202 6.77 1.33 -6.23
CA GLU A 202 6.66 0.63 -4.95
C GLU A 202 5.69 -0.53 -5.13
N ALA A 203 6.19 -1.75 -5.35
CA ALA A 203 5.27 -2.85 -5.67
C ALA A 203 5.77 -4.27 -5.35
N PHE A 204 6.78 -4.41 -4.48
CA PHE A 204 7.21 -5.71 -3.96
C PHE A 204 7.72 -5.56 -2.52
N SER A 205 7.24 -6.39 -1.61
CA SER A 205 7.74 -6.46 -0.22
C SER A 205 7.82 -7.89 0.29
N VAL A 206 8.96 -8.23 0.89
CA VAL A 206 9.23 -9.49 1.59
C VAL A 206 9.81 -9.22 2.98
N ALA A 207 9.57 -8.02 3.52
CA ALA A 207 10.04 -7.62 4.83
C ALA A 207 9.55 -8.56 5.93
N TYR A 208 10.25 -8.65 7.06
CA TYR A 208 9.86 -9.45 8.23
C TYR A 208 9.53 -10.91 7.88
N ASN A 209 10.45 -11.58 7.20
CA ASN A 209 10.42 -13.02 6.93
C ASN A 209 11.73 -13.67 7.45
N ASN A 210 11.95 -14.96 7.14
CA ASN A 210 13.17 -15.68 7.48
C ASN A 210 14.02 -16.01 6.24
N LEU A 211 14.06 -15.09 5.28
CA LEU A 211 14.82 -15.24 4.04
C LEU A 211 16.32 -15.11 4.28
N SER A 212 17.10 -15.71 3.39
CA SER A 212 18.54 -15.86 3.51
C SER A 212 19.27 -15.65 2.18
N GLY A 213 20.55 -15.31 2.25
CA GLY A 213 21.40 -15.13 1.08
C GLY A 213 21.38 -13.69 0.55
N PRO A 214 22.00 -13.46 -0.62
CA PRO A 214 22.15 -12.13 -1.17
C PRO A 214 20.81 -11.59 -1.73
N THR A 215 20.45 -10.36 -1.37
CA THR A 215 19.59 -9.52 -2.21
C THR A 215 20.42 -9.22 -3.46
N LEU A 216 20.02 -9.79 -4.59
CA LEU A 216 20.85 -9.80 -5.79
C LEU A 216 21.16 -8.40 -6.29
N ASP A 217 22.31 -8.31 -6.98
CA ASP A 217 22.97 -7.14 -7.56
C ASP A 217 22.02 -5.96 -7.87
N ALA A 218 22.45 -4.74 -7.53
CA ALA A 218 21.74 -3.46 -7.74
C ALA A 218 21.58 -3.08 -9.24
N LYS A 219 21.18 -4.04 -10.06
CA LYS A 219 20.92 -3.92 -11.49
C LYS A 219 19.44 -4.28 -11.70
N GLU A 220 18.81 -3.62 -12.66
CA GLU A 220 17.41 -3.88 -13.06
C GLU A 220 16.40 -3.54 -11.94
N GLN A 221 15.31 -4.31 -11.80
CA GLN A 221 14.18 -3.99 -10.90
C GLN A 221 14.58 -3.99 -9.41
N PHE A 222 15.63 -4.72 -9.01
CA PHE A 222 16.09 -4.73 -7.61
C PHE A 222 16.63 -3.38 -7.12
N ALA A 223 17.08 -2.51 -8.04
CA ALA A 223 17.52 -1.17 -7.70
C ALA A 223 16.35 -0.19 -7.45
N THR A 224 15.12 -0.55 -7.82
CA THR A 224 13.93 0.29 -7.60
C THR A 224 13.25 0.03 -6.27
N PHE A 225 13.51 -1.12 -5.64
CA PHE A 225 12.93 -1.47 -4.34
C PHE A 225 13.75 -0.87 -3.19
N ASP A 226 13.06 -0.30 -2.21
CA ASP A 226 13.66 0.34 -1.03
C ASP A 226 14.15 -0.70 -0.01
N ASN A 227 15.03 -0.29 0.90
CA ASN A 227 15.46 -1.08 2.05
C ASN A 227 14.26 -1.66 2.84
N ARG A 228 13.17 -0.90 2.94
CA ARG A 228 11.91 -1.31 3.57
C ARG A 228 11.29 -2.57 2.96
N SER A 229 11.54 -2.88 1.70
CA SER A 229 11.04 -4.11 1.06
C SER A 229 11.72 -5.39 1.56
N TYR A 230 12.88 -5.27 2.23
CA TYR A 230 13.73 -6.40 2.61
C TYR A 230 14.05 -6.46 4.11
N GLU A 231 13.71 -5.41 4.87
CA GLU A 231 14.04 -5.31 6.29
C GLU A 231 13.44 -6.45 7.13
N GLY A 232 13.94 -6.66 8.35
CA GLY A 232 13.43 -7.70 9.25
C GLY A 232 13.81 -9.14 8.89
N ASN A 233 14.53 -9.38 7.78
CA ASN A 233 15.08 -10.69 7.43
C ASN A 233 16.50 -10.88 8.00
N PRO A 234 16.73 -11.79 8.98
CA PRO A 234 17.98 -11.85 9.72
C PRO A 234 19.17 -12.33 8.87
N ASN A 235 18.93 -13.16 7.85
CA ASN A 235 19.97 -13.81 7.04
C ASN A 235 20.12 -13.23 5.63
N LEU A 236 19.35 -12.20 5.29
CA LEU A 236 19.56 -11.44 4.06
C LEU A 236 20.75 -10.49 4.18
N CYS A 237 21.39 -10.20 3.06
CA CYS A 237 22.53 -9.28 2.95
C CYS A 237 22.65 -8.76 1.51
N GLY A 238 23.38 -7.67 1.29
CA GLY A 238 23.54 -7.03 -0.01
C GLY A 238 22.69 -5.77 -0.17
N PRO A 239 22.98 -4.90 -1.16
CA PRO A 239 22.16 -3.72 -1.42
C PRO A 239 20.69 -4.10 -1.74
N PRO A 240 19.68 -3.32 -1.31
CA PRO A 240 19.75 -2.02 -0.61
C PRO A 240 19.98 -2.12 0.91
N LEU A 241 20.13 -3.32 1.48
CA LEU A 241 20.41 -3.49 2.91
C LEU A 241 21.84 -3.04 3.25
N SER A 242 22.03 -2.53 4.47
CA SER A 242 23.36 -2.12 4.97
C SER A 242 24.28 -3.31 5.31
N LYS A 243 23.73 -4.51 5.45
CA LYS A 243 24.45 -5.73 5.82
C LYS A 243 25.18 -6.31 4.60
N SER A 244 26.50 -6.39 4.64
CA SER A 244 27.31 -6.98 3.56
C SER A 244 27.29 -8.52 3.60
N CYS A 245 27.29 -9.16 2.42
CA CYS A 245 27.35 -10.63 2.31
C CYS A 245 28.76 -11.22 2.45
N PHE A 246 29.79 -10.37 2.53
CA PHE A 246 31.17 -10.81 2.72
C PHE A 246 31.53 -10.75 4.20
N SER A 247 31.54 -11.91 4.85
CA SER A 247 32.20 -12.09 6.14
C SER A 247 33.71 -12.16 5.90
N TYR A 248 34.40 -11.02 6.03
CA TYR A 248 35.81 -11.10 6.37
C TYR A 248 35.90 -11.44 7.86
N PRO A 249 36.68 -12.44 8.29
CA PRO A 249 36.91 -12.67 9.71
C PRO A 249 37.51 -11.41 10.33
N ASP A 250 36.96 -11.00 11.47
CA ASP A 250 37.31 -9.80 12.23
C ASP A 250 38.79 -9.44 12.15
N THR A 251 39.11 -8.48 11.29
CA THR A 251 40.33 -7.70 11.46
C THR A 251 39.92 -6.49 12.27
N LYS A 252 40.26 -6.51 13.56
CA LYS A 252 40.08 -5.39 14.50
C LYS A 252 40.40 -4.07 13.80
N LEU A 253 39.38 -3.23 13.59
CA LEU A 253 39.58 -1.82 13.32
C LEU A 253 39.64 -1.10 14.68
N PRO A 254 40.68 -0.32 14.98
CA PRO A 254 40.68 0.54 16.16
C PRO A 254 39.74 1.74 15.92
N SER A 255 39.00 2.13 16.95
CA SER A 255 38.32 3.44 17.06
C SER A 255 39.10 4.34 18.04
N PRO A 256 38.77 5.63 18.13
CA PRO A 256 38.88 6.66 17.10
C PRO A 256 39.86 7.77 17.55
N ASP A 257 40.54 8.45 16.62
CA ASP A 257 41.32 9.63 16.96
C ASP A 257 40.42 10.87 16.93
N GLU A 258 40.26 11.51 18.09
CA GLU A 258 39.53 12.75 18.27
C GLU A 258 40.27 13.88 17.54
N THR A 259 39.61 14.52 16.58
CA THR A 259 40.03 15.86 16.14
C THR A 259 38.94 16.87 16.47
N VAL A 260 39.33 17.76 17.38
CA VAL A 260 38.64 18.97 17.81
C VAL A 260 38.51 19.91 16.61
N TYR A 261 37.27 20.31 16.29
CA TYR A 261 36.98 21.52 15.51
C TYR A 261 36.04 22.42 16.29
N ASP A 262 36.39 23.70 16.28
CA ASP A 262 35.85 24.76 17.11
C ASP A 262 34.33 24.99 16.97
N ARG A 263 33.73 25.28 18.13
CA ARG A 263 32.36 25.74 18.29
C ARG A 263 32.25 27.21 17.84
N GLY A 264 31.96 27.41 16.56
CA GLY A 264 31.48 28.69 16.01
C GLY A 264 29.97 28.83 16.20
N ASP A 265 29.58 29.92 16.84
CA ASP A 265 28.22 30.36 17.13
C ASP A 265 27.28 30.37 15.89
N GLY A 266 26.36 29.40 15.82
CA GLY A 266 25.27 29.34 14.85
C GLY A 266 23.89 29.67 15.44
N SER A 267 23.86 30.23 16.66
CA SER A 267 22.60 30.51 17.36
C SER A 267 22.01 31.87 17.01
N ILE A 268 22.86 32.84 16.64
CA ILE A 268 22.44 34.20 16.30
C ILE A 268 21.75 34.25 14.91
N ASP A 269 22.21 33.46 13.93
CA ASP A 269 21.64 33.48 12.56
C ASP A 269 20.22 32.90 12.49
N PHE A 270 19.91 31.87 13.27
CA PHE A 270 18.57 31.27 13.30
C PHE A 270 17.52 32.22 13.92
N LEU A 271 17.90 32.97 14.95
CA LEU A 271 17.03 33.93 15.62
C LEU A 271 16.73 35.15 14.74
N ILE A 272 17.72 35.64 14.00
CA ILE A 272 17.54 36.77 13.07
C ILE A 272 16.66 36.34 11.89
N LEU A 273 16.87 35.14 11.34
CA LEU A 273 16.04 34.58 10.28
C LEU A 273 14.58 34.50 10.73
N PHE A 274 14.30 33.85 11.87
CA PHE A 274 12.94 33.69 12.37
C PHE A 274 12.27 35.04 12.71
N GLY A 275 13.03 35.97 13.29
CA GLY A 275 12.56 37.33 13.57
C GLY A 275 12.14 38.09 12.31
N SER A 276 12.89 37.94 11.21
CA SER A 276 12.57 38.59 9.93
C SER A 276 11.28 38.04 9.28
N PHE A 277 11.07 36.72 9.33
CA PHE A 277 9.85 36.08 8.83
C PHE A 277 8.62 36.47 9.66
N ALA A 278 8.75 36.55 10.98
CA ALA A 278 7.65 36.94 11.86
C ALA A 278 7.17 38.37 11.56
N LEU A 279 8.10 39.31 11.36
CA LEU A 279 7.75 40.70 10.99
C LEU A 279 7.06 40.77 9.62
N PHE A 280 7.55 40.02 8.63
CA PHE A 280 6.94 39.98 7.30
C PHE A 280 5.52 39.39 7.33
N PHE A 281 5.31 38.34 8.13
CA PHE A 281 4.00 37.75 8.34
C PHE A 281 3.02 38.74 8.95
N VAL A 282 3.43 39.46 10.00
CA VAL A 282 2.58 40.47 10.67
C VAL A 282 2.17 41.56 9.67
N VAL A 283 3.11 42.12 8.91
CA VAL A 283 2.80 43.18 7.93
C VAL A 283 1.87 42.66 6.82
N SER A 284 2.14 41.45 6.30
CA SER A 284 1.34 40.84 5.24
C SER A 284 -0.08 40.51 5.71
N PHE A 285 -0.20 39.95 6.92
CA PHE A 285 -1.47 39.58 7.52
C PHE A 285 -2.35 40.81 7.79
N TRP A 286 -1.80 41.85 8.42
CA TRP A 286 -2.54 43.07 8.70
C TRP A 286 -2.85 43.88 7.44
N GLY A 287 -1.95 43.87 6.44
CA GLY A 287 -2.22 44.46 5.13
C GLY A 287 -3.40 43.79 4.42
N PHE A 288 -3.43 42.46 4.42
CA PHE A 288 -4.55 41.69 3.87
C PHE A 288 -5.86 41.96 4.64
N MET A 289 -5.82 41.97 5.98
CA MET A 289 -6.99 42.27 6.81
C MET A 289 -7.51 43.70 6.60
N ALA A 290 -6.63 44.67 6.40
CA ALA A 290 -7.02 46.04 6.07
C ALA A 290 -7.73 46.11 4.70
N VAL A 291 -7.21 45.42 3.67
CA VAL A 291 -7.86 45.34 2.36
C VAL A 291 -9.27 44.74 2.47
N LEU A 292 -9.43 43.68 3.27
CA LEU A 292 -10.74 43.07 3.52
C LEU A 292 -11.72 44.02 4.24
N PHE A 293 -11.21 44.90 5.12
CA PHE A 293 -12.04 45.86 5.85
C PHE A 293 -12.57 46.99 4.94
N PHE A 294 -11.74 47.49 4.01
CA PHE A 294 -12.11 48.62 3.14
C PHE A 294 -12.77 48.22 1.82
N LYS A 295 -12.49 47.00 1.29
CA LYS A 295 -13.03 46.56 -0.01
C LYS A 295 -14.17 45.57 0.17
N LYS A 296 -15.39 46.08 0.11
CA LYS A 296 -16.64 45.30 0.21
C LYS A 296 -16.69 44.10 -0.76
N ASN A 297 -16.16 44.23 -1.98
CA ASN A 297 -16.15 43.16 -2.98
C ASN A 297 -15.23 42.00 -2.61
N TRP A 298 -14.07 42.28 -2.01
CA TRP A 298 -13.12 41.27 -1.56
C TRP A 298 -13.65 40.49 -0.35
N ARG A 299 -14.38 41.18 0.54
CA ARG A 299 -15.09 40.54 1.65
C ARG A 299 -16.12 39.52 1.16
N TYR A 300 -16.92 39.85 0.14
CA TYR A 300 -17.88 38.89 -0.43
C TYR A 300 -17.21 37.72 -1.15
N ALA A 301 -16.12 37.96 -1.88
CA ALA A 301 -15.36 36.89 -2.52
C ALA A 301 -14.75 35.92 -1.49
N LEU A 302 -14.21 36.45 -0.38
CA LEU A 302 -13.70 35.64 0.73
C LEU A 302 -14.84 34.86 1.41
N PHE A 303 -15.98 35.49 1.70
CA PHE A 303 -17.12 34.79 2.30
C PHE A 303 -17.66 33.70 1.39
N ASN A 304 -17.74 33.90 0.07
CA ASN A 304 -18.14 32.86 -0.87
C ASN A 304 -17.12 31.71 -0.97
N LEU A 305 -15.82 32.01 -0.87
CA LEU A 305 -14.77 31.00 -0.85
C LEU A 305 -14.79 30.20 0.47
N VAL A 306 -14.98 30.88 1.60
CA VAL A 306 -15.10 30.25 2.92
C VAL A 306 -16.40 29.47 3.04
N ASP A 307 -17.54 29.95 2.54
CA ASP A 307 -18.79 29.16 2.50
C ASP A 307 -18.67 27.96 1.55
N GLY A 308 -18.00 28.13 0.41
CA GLY A 308 -17.73 27.05 -0.55
C GLY A 308 -16.88 25.92 0.05
N HIS A 309 -15.94 26.25 0.93
CA HIS A 309 -15.11 25.27 1.65
C HIS A 309 -15.59 24.98 3.09
N GLY A 310 -16.60 25.69 3.59
CA GLY A 310 -17.07 25.61 4.97
C GLY A 310 -17.70 24.26 5.30
N ASN A 311 -18.38 23.65 4.32
CA ASN A 311 -18.86 22.28 4.43
C ASN A 311 -17.72 21.27 4.51
N LEU A 312 -16.60 21.50 3.80
CA LEU A 312 -15.42 20.64 3.80
C LEU A 312 -14.69 20.72 5.16
N ILE A 313 -14.57 21.93 5.72
CA ILE A 313 -13.98 22.17 7.04
C ILE A 313 -14.88 21.63 8.15
N TYR A 314 -16.20 21.80 8.06
CA TYR A 314 -17.16 21.20 8.99
C TYR A 314 -17.09 19.66 8.96
N LEU A 315 -17.00 19.05 7.78
CA LEU A 315 -16.78 17.61 7.61
C LEU A 315 -15.43 17.18 8.19
N TRP A 316 -14.36 17.92 7.93
CA TRP A 316 -13.04 17.63 8.51
C TRP A 316 -13.03 17.69 10.04
N VAL A 317 -13.64 18.73 10.62
CA VAL A 317 -13.76 18.89 12.08
C VAL A 317 -14.68 17.82 12.67
N PHE A 318 -15.78 17.46 12.00
CA PHE A 318 -16.66 16.38 12.42
C PHE A 318 -15.95 15.02 12.42
N LEU A 319 -15.19 14.72 11.36
CA LEU A 319 -14.39 13.49 11.25
C LEU A 319 -13.24 13.47 12.27
N PHE A 320 -12.59 14.60 12.50
CA PHE A 320 -11.54 14.76 13.51
C PHE A 320 -12.08 14.57 14.95
N VAL A 321 -13.24 15.15 15.28
CA VAL A 321 -13.90 14.95 16.58
C VAL A 321 -14.38 13.50 16.76
N ARG A 322 -14.84 12.84 15.68
CA ARG A 322 -15.18 11.41 15.70
C ARG A 322 -13.95 10.52 15.96
N LYS A 323 -12.78 10.88 15.42
CA LYS A 323 -11.49 10.23 15.68
C LYS A 323 -11.03 10.36 17.14
N ILE A 324 -11.37 11.47 17.81
CA ILE A 324 -11.03 11.71 19.23
C ILE A 324 -11.99 11.00 20.21
N ARG A 325 -13.24 10.72 19.79
CA ARG A 325 -14.25 10.08 20.65
C ARG A 325 -14.10 8.56 20.78
N ILE A 326 -13.10 7.96 20.14
CA ILE A 326 -12.68 6.57 20.36
C ILE A 326 -12.03 6.51 21.75
N PRO A 327 -12.66 5.89 22.77
CA PRO A 327 -12.03 5.73 24.07
C PRO A 327 -10.89 4.72 23.90
N ARG A 328 -9.64 5.14 24.16
CA ARG A 328 -8.56 4.19 24.44
C ARG A 328 -8.94 3.42 25.70
N ARG A 329 -9.38 2.17 25.57
CA ARG A 329 -9.34 1.24 26.70
C ARG A 329 -7.92 0.71 26.83
N HIS A 330 -7.17 1.35 27.74
CA HIS A 330 -6.15 0.66 28.51
C HIS A 330 -6.86 -0.31 29.46
N ASP A 331 -6.67 -1.60 29.22
CA ASP A 331 -5.97 -2.55 30.10
C ASP A 331 -6.09 -3.96 29.53
#